data_AF-A0A645IKP5-F1
#
_entry.id   AF-A0A645IKP5-F1
#
_cell.length_a   1.000
_cell.length_b   1.000
_cell.length_c   1.000
_cell.angle_alpha   90.00
_cell.angle_beta   90.00
_cell.angle_gamma   90.00
#
_symmetry.space_group_name_H-M   'P 1'
#
loop_
_entity.id
_entity.type
_entity.pdbx_description
1 polymer ?
#
loop_
_entity_poly.entity_id
_entity_poly.type
_entity_poly.pdbx_seq_one_letter_code
_entity_poly.pdbx_strand_id
1 'polypeptide(L)'
;MDVGAAAQIHGEILALRDAGCAVLVLSEELDELFEICDRLHVVAKGQLSPSIARKDATVQQIGEWMSGLWNSGAVKAGGEHVQA
;
A
#
# COMPACT_ATOMS: atom_id res chain seq x y z
N MET A 1 13.72 -13.85 -4.38
CA MET A 1 13.91 -13.56 -5.82
C MET A 1 15.36 -13.16 -6.03
N ASP A 2 15.93 -13.36 -7.22
CA ASP A 2 17.21 -12.75 -7.55
C ASP A 2 17.05 -11.21 -7.60
N VAL A 3 18.03 -10.47 -7.07
CA VAL A 3 17.98 -9.01 -6.97
C VAL A 3 17.84 -8.37 -8.35
N GLY A 4 18.49 -8.94 -9.37
CA GLY A 4 18.39 -8.47 -10.75
C GLY A 4 17.00 -8.65 -11.35
N ALA A 5 16.35 -9.79 -11.08
CA ALA A 5 15.01 -10.07 -11.58
C ALA A 5 13.94 -9.16 -10.96
N ALA A 6 14.05 -8.88 -9.65
CA ALA A 6 13.14 -7.97 -8.95
C ALA A 6 13.24 -6.54 -9.51
N ALA A 7 14.46 -6.02 -9.64
CA ALA A 7 14.70 -4.69 -10.19
C ALA A 7 14.16 -4.54 -11.63
N GLN A 8 14.27 -5.59 -12.46
CA GLN A 8 13.69 -5.58 -13.80
C GLN A 8 12.16 -5.49 -13.76
N ILE A 9 11.49 -6.29 -12.91
CA ILE A 9 10.04 -6.27 -12.77
C ILE A 9 9.56 -4.89 -12.29
N HIS A 10 10.26 -4.30 -11.31
CA HIS A 10 9.96 -2.94 -10.82
C HIS A 10 10.06 -1.89 -11.93
N GLY A 11 11.10 -1.98 -12.76
CA GLY A 11 11.27 -1.11 -13.91
C GLY A 11 10.10 -1.17 -14.90
N GLU A 12 9.63 -2.37 -15.22
CA GLU A 12 8.47 -2.55 -16.11
C GLU A 12 7.17 -2.02 -15.48
N ILE A 13 6.97 -2.23 -14.17
CA ILE A 13 5.83 -1.67 -13.42
C ILE A 13 5.83 -0.14 -13.50
N LEU A 14 6.98 0.49 -13.27
CA LEU A 14 7.15 1.94 -13.35
C LEU A 14 6.89 2.45 -14.78
N ALA A 15 7.41 1.76 -15.79
CA ALA A 15 7.18 2.13 -17.19
C ALA A 15 5.68 2.07 -17.57
N LEU A 16 4.95 1.06 -17.09
CA LEU A 16 3.50 0.97 -17.29
C LEU A 16 2.75 2.12 -16.61
N ARG A 17 3.10 2.44 -15.37
CA ARG A 17 2.54 3.59 -14.64
C ARG A 17 2.79 4.88 -15.40
N ASP A 18 4.03 5.12 -15.84
CA ASP A 18 4.44 6.34 -16.54
C ASP A 18 3.77 6.45 -17.93
N ALA A 19 3.40 5.32 -18.53
CA ALA A 19 2.56 5.26 -19.73
C ALA A 19 1.06 5.54 -19.46
N GLY A 20 0.67 5.83 -18.22
CA GLY A 20 -0.70 6.13 -17.82
C GLY A 20 -1.54 4.91 -17.43
N CYS A 21 -0.94 3.73 -17.29
CA CYS A 21 -1.64 2.54 -16.81
C CYS A 21 -1.88 2.62 -15.29
N ALA A 22 -3.05 2.17 -14.84
CA ALA A 22 -3.30 1.97 -13.42
C ALA A 22 -2.63 0.67 -12.97
N VAL A 23 -1.72 0.74 -11.99
CA VAL A 23 -1.05 -0.41 -11.40
C VAL A 23 -1.42 -0.56 -9.94
N LEU A 24 -1.81 -1.76 -9.53
CA LEU A 24 -2.07 -2.14 -8.14
C LEU A 24 -1.00 -3.15 -7.70
N VAL A 25 -0.23 -2.79 -6.67
CA VAL A 25 0.77 -3.66 -6.06
C VAL A 25 0.30 -4.08 -4.67
N LEU A 26 0.44 -5.36 -4.35
CA LEU A 26 0.21 -5.93 -3.04
C LEU A 26 1.48 -6.65 -2.59
N SER A 27 2.06 -6.21 -1.48
CA SER A 27 3.30 -6.77 -0.91
C SER A 27 3.33 -6.50 0.60
N GLU A 28 4.07 -7.32 1.35
CA GLU A 28 4.46 -7.04 2.75
C GLU A 28 5.84 -6.38 2.86
N GLU A 29 6.61 -6.35 1.77
CA GLU A 29 7.96 -5.78 1.72
C GLU A 29 7.87 -4.26 1.53
N LEU A 30 7.95 -3.51 2.63
CA LEU A 30 7.71 -2.07 2.62
C LEU A 30 8.70 -1.29 1.76
N ASP A 31 9.98 -1.68 1.75
CA ASP A 31 11.02 -0.98 1.00
C ASP A 31 10.70 -0.97 -0.51
N GLU A 32 10.23 -2.11 -1.04
CA GLU A 32 9.76 -2.24 -2.43
C GLU A 32 8.56 -1.32 -2.69
N LEU A 33 7.52 -1.38 -1.85
CA LEU A 33 6.32 -0.54 -2.01
C LEU A 33 6.68 0.94 -1.99
N PHE A 34 7.63 1.32 -1.15
CA PHE A 34 8.09 2.69 -1.03
C PHE A 34 8.93 3.18 -2.21
N GLU A 35 9.49 2.27 -3.01
CA GLU A 35 10.22 2.57 -4.23
C GLU A 35 9.29 2.77 -5.43
N ILE A 36 8.22 1.98 -5.54
CA ILE A 36 7.39 1.93 -6.76
C ILE A 36 5.99 2.56 -6.64
N CYS A 37 5.44 2.72 -5.43
CA CYS A 37 4.07 3.20 -5.25
C CYS A 37 3.99 4.73 -5.01
N ASP A 38 2.99 5.39 -5.60
CA ASP A 38 2.70 6.81 -5.33
C ASP A 38 1.82 7.00 -4.09
N ARG A 39 1.00 5.99 -3.76
CA ARG A 39 0.07 5.97 -2.62
C ARG A 39 0.07 4.60 -1.97
N LEU A 40 -0.21 4.56 -0.68
CA LEU A 40 -0.24 3.35 0.13
C LEU A 40 -1.59 3.21 0.82
N HIS A 41 -1.99 1.95 0.98
CA HIS A 41 -3.07 1.51 1.83
C HIS A 41 -2.60 0.30 2.64
N VAL A 42 -3.22 0.08 3.79
CA VAL A 42 -3.01 -1.11 4.60
C VAL A 42 -4.33 -1.83 4.78
N VAL A 43 -4.29 -3.15 4.58
CA VAL A 43 -5.40 -4.05 4.93
C VAL A 43 -5.03 -4.73 6.24
N ALA A 44 -5.81 -4.52 7.30
CA ALA A 44 -5.69 -5.28 8.54
C ALA A 44 -7.07 -5.55 9.15
N LYS A 45 -7.25 -6.72 9.78
CA LYS A 45 -8.50 -7.09 10.47
C LYS A 45 -9.75 -6.91 9.59
N GLY A 46 -9.64 -7.20 8.29
CA GLY A 46 -10.73 -7.06 7.32
C GLY A 46 -11.11 -5.62 6.96
N GLN A 47 -10.30 -4.63 7.31
CA GLN A 47 -10.54 -3.22 7.03
C GLN A 47 -9.38 -2.62 6.23
N LEU A 48 -9.70 -1.63 5.39
CA LEU A 48 -8.75 -0.87 4.59
C LEU A 48 -8.48 0.49 5.25
N SER A 49 -7.22 0.89 5.33
CA SER A 49 -6.84 2.22 5.81
C SER A 49 -7.26 3.32 4.82
N PRO A 50 -7.32 4.59 5.27
CA PRO A 50 -7.29 5.73 4.37
C PRO A 50 -6.08 5.67 3.42
N SER A 51 -6.21 6.33 2.26
CA SER A 51 -5.08 6.49 1.34
C SER A 51 -4.09 7.48 1.92
N ILE A 52 -2.79 7.17 1.86
CA ILE A 52 -1.72 8.10 2.18
C ILE A 52 -0.77 8.22 0.99
N ALA A 53 -0.37 9.44 0.64
CA ALA A 53 0.64 9.63 -0.40
C ALA A 53 1.99 9.14 0.12
N ARG A 54 2.77 8.49 -0.75
CA ARG A 54 4.10 7.95 -0.40
C ARG A 54 4.96 8.95 0.37
N LYS A 55 5.01 10.20 -0.12
CA LYS A 55 5.81 11.29 0.46
C LYS A 55 5.43 11.67 1.89
N ASP A 56 4.19 11.40 2.29
CA ASP A 56 3.65 11.75 3.60
C ASP A 56 3.69 10.55 4.57
N ALA A 57 4.11 9.38 4.08
CA ALA A 57 4.15 8.11 4.82
C ALA A 57 5.56 7.77 5.32
N THR A 58 5.63 7.14 6.49
CA THR A 58 6.87 6.56 7.05
C THR A 58 6.72 5.05 7.22
N VAL A 59 7.83 4.32 7.20
CA VAL A 59 7.85 2.87 7.46
C VAL A 59 7.20 2.55 8.80
N GLN A 60 7.49 3.37 9.82
CA GLN A 60 6.94 3.24 11.16
C GLN A 60 5.42 3.40 11.17
N GLN A 61 4.89 4.44 10.53
CA GLN A 61 3.45 4.69 10.45
C GLN A 61 2.73 3.54 9.72
N ILE A 62 3.29 3.07 8.60
CA ILE A 62 2.70 1.93 7.87
C ILE A 62 2.76 0.66 8.72
N GLY A 63 3.87 0.42 9.43
CA GLY A 63 4.00 -0.69 10.38
C GLY A 63 2.96 -0.63 11.51
N GLU A 64 2.68 0.56 12.06
CA GLU A 64 1.59 0.75 13.02
C GLU A 64 0.23 0.41 12.39
N TRP A 65 -0.02 0.87 11.16
CA TRP A 65 -1.27 0.57 10.46
C TRP A 65 -1.43 -0.92 10.17
N MET A 66 -0.34 -1.66 9.91
CA MET A 66 -0.38 -3.12 9.71
C MET A 66 -0.88 -3.87 10.96
N SER A 67 -0.77 -3.27 12.15
CA SER A 67 -1.34 -3.80 13.40
C SER A 67 -2.83 -3.47 13.61
N GLY A 68 -3.43 -2.69 12.70
CA GLY A 68 -4.81 -2.21 12.81
C GLY A 68 -4.96 -0.81 13.39
N LEU A 69 -3.87 -0.06 13.58
CA LEU A 69 -3.83 1.19 14.34
C LEU A 69 -3.76 2.44 13.44
N TRP A 70 -4.69 2.59 12.49
CA TRP A 70 -4.85 3.86 11.74
C TRP A 70 -6.00 4.73 12.26
N ASN A 71 -6.89 4.15 13.08
CA ASN A 71 -8.07 4.80 13.65
C ASN A 71 -7.92 5.12 15.15
N SER A 72 -6.69 5.13 15.70
CA SER A 72 -6.47 5.37 17.14
C SER A 72 -6.86 6.78 17.63
N GLY A 73 -7.42 7.63 16.75
CA GLY A 73 -8.15 8.86 17.09
C GLY A 73 -9.57 8.97 16.49
N ALA A 74 -10.08 7.94 15.82
CA ALA A 74 -11.40 7.94 15.16
C ALA A 74 -12.22 6.71 15.58
N VAL A 75 -13.14 6.92 16.51
CA VAL A 75 -14.21 5.99 16.83
C VAL A 75 -15.06 5.75 15.56
N LYS A 76 -15.17 4.46 15.17
CA LYS A 76 -16.11 3.79 14.25
C LYS A 76 -16.67 4.59 13.05
N ALA A 77 -16.30 4.12 11.85
CA ALA A 77 -17.22 3.96 10.72
C ALA A 77 -16.86 2.61 10.09
N GLY A 78 -17.66 1.56 10.25
CA GLY A 78 -18.90 1.39 9.49
C GLY A 78 -18.58 0.46 8.33
N GLY A 79 -18.51 -0.84 8.62
CA GLY A 79 -18.31 -1.86 7.59
C GLY A 79 -19.53 -1.94 6.70
N GLU A 80 -19.40 -1.54 5.44
CA GLU A 80 -20.33 -1.94 4.39
C GLU A 80 -20.01 -3.40 4.03
N HIS A 81 -20.74 -4.31 4.66
CA HIS A 81 -20.94 -5.65 4.13
C HIS A 81 -21.62 -5.50 2.76
N VAL A 82 -20.91 -5.83 1.68
CA VAL A 82 -21.55 -6.21 0.42
C VAL A 82 -22.19 -7.58 0.67
N GLN A 83 -23.49 -7.59 1.00
CA GLN A 83 -24.31 -8.78 0.90
C GLN A 83 -24.61 -9.04 -0.59
N ALA A 84 -24.15 -10.19 -1.08
CA ALA A 84 -24.67 -10.84 -2.28
C ALA A 84 -25.88 -11.72 -1.91
#